data_AF-A0A8T4Z897-F1
#
_entry.id   AF-A0A8T4Z897-F1
#
_cell.length_a   1.000
_cell.length_b   1.000
_cell.length_c   1.000
_cell.angle_alpha   90.00
_cell.angle_beta   90.00
_cell.angle_gamma   90.00
#
_symmetry.space_group_name_H-M   'P 1'
#
loop_
_entity.id
_entity.type
_entity.pdbx_description
1 polymer ?
#
loop_
_entity_poly.entity_id
_entity_poly.type
_entity_poly.pdbx_seq_one_letter_code
_entity_poly.pdbx_strand_id
1 'polypeptide(L)'
;MLTLAVAPGIFFLWLFWVRDKYEREPVRLLLATFFLGALSILPTIILENLGSIIIPEPEEDANIIHVVAYYFIIIAFVEEAMKLLAVKIRAYRSREF
;
A
#
# COMPACT_ATOMS: atom_id res chain seq x y z
N MET A 1 0.30 -15.71 16.93
CA MET A 1 0.00 -14.28 16.65
C MET A 1 0.84 -13.78 15.49
N LEU A 2 2.17 -13.72 15.60
CA LEU A 2 3.04 -13.20 14.51
C LEU A 2 2.89 -13.97 13.18
N THR A 3 2.82 -15.29 13.24
CA THR A 3 2.68 -16.16 12.06
C THR A 3 1.39 -15.91 11.29
N LEU A 4 0.29 -15.58 11.98
CA LEU A 4 -0.99 -15.31 11.33
C LEU A 4 -0.98 -13.97 10.59
N ALA A 5 -0.25 -12.98 11.09
CA ALA A 5 -0.11 -11.68 10.43
C ALA A 5 0.77 -11.76 9.17
N VAL A 6 1.85 -12.55 9.21
CA VAL A 6 2.82 -12.63 8.11
C VAL A 6 2.44 -13.68 7.05
N ALA A 7 1.71 -14.73 7.44
CA ALA A 7 1.29 -15.82 6.56
C ALA A 7 0.63 -15.37 5.24
N PRO A 8 -0.38 -14.47 5.22
CA PRO A 8 -1.00 -14.06 3.97
C PRO A 8 -0.03 -13.30 3.05
N GLY A 9 0.85 -12.46 3.61
CA GLY A 9 1.87 -11.75 2.82
C GLY A 9 2.84 -12.71 2.13
N ILE A 10 3.36 -13.69 2.87
CA ILE A 10 4.24 -14.74 2.30
C ILE A 10 3.48 -15.60 1.28
N PHE A 11 2.21 -15.93 1.57
CA PHE A 11 1.38 -16.71 0.67
C PHE A 11 1.21 -16.02 -0.68
N PHE A 12 0.94 -14.72 -0.71
CA PHE A 12 0.82 -13.97 -1.97
C PHE A 12 2.15 -13.84 -2.71
N LEU A 13 3.27 -13.60 -2.01
CA LEU A 13 4.60 -13.61 -2.62
C LEU A 13 4.91 -14.95 -3.31
N TRP A 14 4.60 -16.06 -2.64
CA TRP A 14 4.76 -17.40 -3.19
C TRP A 14 3.79 -17.65 -4.36
N LEU A 15 2.53 -17.25 -4.24
CA LEU A 15 1.52 -17.42 -5.27
C LEU A 15 1.91 -16.70 -6.56
N PHE A 16 2.35 -15.44 -6.47
CA PHE A 16 2.78 -14.68 -7.65
C PHE A 16 4.00 -15.32 -8.30
N TRP A 17 4.99 -15.74 -7.52
CA TRP A 17 6.17 -16.42 -8.05
C TRP A 17 5.84 -17.76 -8.75
N VAL A 18 4.91 -18.55 -8.22
CA VAL A 18 4.51 -19.84 -8.82
C VAL A 18 3.63 -19.66 -10.06
N ARG A 19 2.73 -18.66 -10.03
CA ARG A 19 1.78 -18.42 -11.14
C ARG A 19 2.43 -17.74 -12.33
N ASP A 20 3.54 -17.06 -12.11
CA ASP A 20 4.35 -16.49 -13.18
C ASP A 20 5.22 -17.55 -13.86
N LYS A 21 4.59 -18.33 -14.75
CA LYS A 21 5.21 -19.47 -15.44
C LYS A 21 5.87 -19.09 -16.77
N TYR A 22 5.41 -18.02 -17.41
CA TYR A 22 5.78 -17.66 -18.77
C TYR A 22 6.87 -16.57 -18.83
N GLU A 23 6.84 -15.55 -17.95
CA GLU A 23 7.86 -14.50 -17.85
C GLU A 23 8.23 -14.26 -16.38
N ARG A 24 8.89 -15.24 -15.76
CA ARG A 24 9.28 -15.17 -14.34
C ARG A 24 9.96 -13.85 -14.00
N GLU A 25 9.24 -12.96 -13.31
CA GLU A 25 9.84 -11.76 -12.76
C GLU A 25 11.01 -12.14 -11.84
N PRO A 26 12.14 -11.42 -11.91
CA PRO A 26 13.26 -11.68 -11.02
C PRO A 26 12.77 -11.54 -9.57
N VAL A 27 12.96 -12.57 -8.74
CA VAL A 27 12.56 -12.59 -7.31
C VAL A 27 13.02 -11.35 -6.56
N ARG A 28 14.15 -10.78 -6.98
CA ARG A 28 14.70 -9.52 -6.45
C ARG A 28 13.77 -8.31 -6.70
N LEU A 29 13.12 -8.24 -7.85
CA LEU A 29 12.15 -7.19 -8.18
C LEU A 29 10.89 -7.34 -7.33
N LEU A 30 10.36 -8.56 -7.23
CA LEU A 30 9.15 -8.89 -6.47
C LEU A 30 9.33 -8.63 -4.96
N LEU A 31 10.47 -9.01 -4.38
CA LEU A 31 10.80 -8.66 -3.00
C LEU A 31 11.02 -7.15 -2.84
N ALA A 32 11.70 -6.49 -3.78
CA ALA A 32 11.95 -5.06 -3.70
C ALA A 32 10.65 -4.24 -3.75
N THR A 33 9.69 -4.60 -4.62
CA THR A 33 8.38 -3.94 -4.70
C THR A 33 7.56 -4.20 -3.43
N PHE A 34 7.58 -5.42 -2.88
CA PHE A 34 6.92 -5.74 -1.61
C PHE A 34 7.46 -4.90 -0.45
N PHE A 35 8.78 -4.83 -0.28
CA PHE A 35 9.38 -4.02 0.78
C PHE A 35 9.20 -2.52 0.55
N LEU A 36 9.16 -2.06 -0.70
CA LEU A 36 8.83 -0.66 -1.00
C LEU A 36 7.38 -0.33 -0.65
N GLY A 37 6.44 -1.23 -0.88
CA GLY A 37 5.06 -1.08 -0.42
C GLY A 37 4.95 -1.07 1.11
N ALA A 38 5.71 -1.93 1.80
CA ALA A 38 5.77 -1.87 3.27
C ALA A 38 6.38 -0.54 3.76
N LEU A 39 7.42 -0.04 3.07
CA LEU A 39 8.07 1.22 3.42
C LEU A 39 7.19 2.43 3.11
N SER A 40 6.30 2.35 2.12
CA SER A 40 5.40 3.44 1.75
C SER A 40 4.38 3.76 2.85
N ILE A 41 4.19 2.88 3.83
CA ILE A 41 3.39 3.16 5.03
C ILE A 41 3.97 4.36 5.80
N LEU A 42 5.30 4.51 5.86
CA LEU A 42 5.93 5.61 6.59
C LEU A 42 5.52 7.00 6.05
N PRO A 43 5.67 7.31 4.74
CA PRO A 43 5.18 8.57 4.20
C PRO A 43 3.64 8.64 4.17
N THR A 44 2.93 7.51 4.07
CA THR A 44 1.45 7.47 4.14
C THR A 44 0.97 8.08 5.46
N ILE A 45 1.49 7.60 6.59
CA ILE A 45 1.12 8.11 7.92
C ILE A 45 1.41 9.61 8.03
N ILE A 46 2.56 10.07 7.53
CA ILE A 46 2.90 11.50 7.58
C ILE A 46 1.90 12.33 6.77
N LEU A 47 1.54 11.88 5.56
CA LEU A 47 0.60 12.58 4.69
C LEU A 47 -0.84 12.52 5.21
N GLU A 48 -1.25 11.42 5.84
CA GLU A 48 -2.56 11.32 6.51
C GLU A 48 -2.67 12.30 7.68
N ASN A 49 -1.63 12.41 8.51
CA ASN A 49 -1.58 13.40 9.60
C ASN A 49 -1.57 14.85 9.08
N LEU A 50 -1.04 15.09 7.88
CA LEU A 50 -1.16 16.40 7.24
C LEU A 50 -2.57 16.62 6.66
N GLY A 51 -3.17 15.57 6.09
CA GLY A 51 -4.54 15.58 5.59
C GLY A 51 -5.57 15.80 6.69
N SER A 52 -5.30 15.33 7.91
CA SER A 52 -6.16 15.55 9.07
C SER A 52 -6.21 17.00 9.55
N ILE A 53 -5.32 17.87 9.05
CA ILE A 53 -5.42 19.33 9.24
C ILE A 53 -6.57 19.91 8.40
N ILE A 54 -6.87 19.29 7.25
CA ILE A 54 -7.91 19.75 6.30
C ILE A 54 -9.27 19.18 6.70
N ILE A 55 -9.33 17.87 6.91
CA ILE A 55 -10.53 17.15 7.38
C ILE A 55 -10.14 16.46 8.68
N PRO A 56 -10.57 16.96 9.84
CA PRO A 56 -10.26 16.37 11.13
C PRO A 56 -10.68 14.90 11.20
N GLU A 57 -9.98 14.12 12.03
CA GLU A 57 -10.38 12.76 12.30
C GLU A 57 -11.80 12.73 12.90
N PRO A 58 -12.71 11.87 12.42
CA PRO A 58 -14.06 11.80 12.93
C PRO A 58 -14.09 11.34 14.39
N GLU A 59 -14.78 12.10 15.24
CA GLU A 59 -15.14 11.70 16.60
C GLU A 59 -16.20 10.58 16.61
N GLU A 60 -16.42 9.92 17.75
CA GLU A 60 -17.39 8.80 17.87
C GLU A 60 -18.82 9.18 17.46
N ASP A 61 -19.22 10.44 17.66
CA ASP A 61 -20.54 10.98 17.30
C ASP A 61 -20.56 11.69 15.93
N ALA A 62 -19.51 11.54 15.12
CA ALA A 62 -19.41 12.20 13.83
C ALA A 62 -20.49 11.74 12.84
N ASN A 63 -20.98 12.69 12.04
CA ASN A 63 -21.92 12.39 10.95
C ASN A 63 -21.28 11.40 9.96
N ILE A 64 -22.06 10.43 9.48
CA ILE A 64 -21.61 9.43 8.50
C ILE A 64 -21.00 10.05 7.23
N ILE A 65 -21.49 11.23 6.80
CA ILE A 65 -20.94 11.95 5.66
C ILE A 65 -19.50 12.40 5.94
N HIS A 66 -19.21 12.86 7.17
CA HIS A 66 -17.87 13.27 7.59
C HIS A 66 -16.93 12.07 7.65
N VAL A 67 -17.39 10.95 8.22
CA VAL A 67 -16.66 9.68 8.28
C VAL A 67 -16.28 9.23 6.86
N VAL A 68 -17.25 9.17 5.95
CA VAL A 68 -17.00 8.76 4.56
C VAL A 68 -16.04 9.72 3.86
N ALA A 69 -16.21 11.03 4.06
CA ALA A 69 -15.31 12.02 3.46
C ALA A 69 -13.86 11.83 3.94
N TYR A 70 -13.64 11.66 5.24
CA TYR A 70 -12.30 11.46 5.80
C TYR A 70 -11.65 10.18 5.25
N TYR A 71 -12.32 9.03 5.37
CA TYR A 71 -11.75 7.75 4.94
C TYR A 71 -11.55 7.65 3.42
N PHE A 72 -12.45 8.23 2.63
CA PHE A 72 -12.37 8.11 1.17
C PHE A 72 -11.48 9.17 0.52
N ILE A 73 -11.55 10.43 0.98
CA ILE A 73 -10.83 11.55 0.36
C ILE A 73 -9.42 11.69 0.92
N ILE A 74 -9.22 11.45 2.22
CA ILE A 74 -7.90 11.57 2.84
C ILE A 74 -7.19 10.21 2.82
N ILE A 75 -7.70 9.24 3.56
CA ILE A 75 -6.99 7.96 3.77
C ILE A 75 -6.83 7.20 2.46
N ALA A 76 -7.93 6.85 1.79
CA ALA A 76 -7.88 6.03 0.58
C ALA A 76 -7.08 6.71 -0.55
N PHE A 77 -7.18 8.04 -0.68
CA PHE A 77 -6.41 8.79 -1.68
C PHE A 77 -4.91 8.75 -1.40
N VAL A 78 -4.49 9.02 -0.15
CA VAL A 78 -3.07 9.00 0.23
C VAL A 78 -2.51 7.60 0.13
N GLU A 79 -3.22 6.59 0.63
CA GLU A 79 -2.78 5.19 0.60
C GLU A 79 -2.59 4.70 -0.84
N GLU A 80 -3.53 4.99 -1.73
CA GLU A 80 -3.45 4.60 -3.14
C GLU A 80 -2.33 5.37 -3.87
N ALA A 81 -2.16 6.65 -3.60
CA ALA A 81 -1.06 7.44 -4.15
C ALA A 81 0.31 6.87 -3.72
N MET A 82 0.46 6.48 -2.45
CA MET A 82 1.71 5.91 -1.93
C MET A 82 1.99 4.51 -2.49
N LYS A 83 0.96 3.66 -2.61
CA LYS A 83 1.06 2.38 -3.32
C LYS A 83 1.51 2.57 -4.77
N LEU A 84 0.90 3.51 -5.49
CA LEU A 84 1.27 3.80 -6.88
C LEU A 84 2.72 4.29 -6.99
N LEU A 85 3.18 5.15 -6.06
CA LEU A 85 4.58 5.59 -6.02
C LEU A 85 5.54 4.43 -5.76
N ALA A 86 5.24 3.55 -4.81
CA ALA A 86 6.06 2.38 -4.51
C ALA A 86 6.24 1.48 -5.74
N VAL A 87 5.15 1.24 -6.48
CA VAL A 87 5.18 0.48 -7.74
C VAL A 87 5.95 1.24 -8.82
N LYS A 88 5.71 2.56 -8.99
CA LYS A 88 6.40 3.38 -10.01
C LYS A 88 7.91 3.44 -9.82
N ILE A 89 8.39 3.50 -8.59
CA ILE A 89 9.83 3.58 -8.29
C ILE A 89 10.58 2.33 -8.79
N ARG A 90 9.94 1.16 -8.75
CA ARG A 90 10.62 -0.12 -8.97
C ARG A 90 10.10 -0.96 -10.11
N ALA A 91 8.79 -1.18 -10.19
CA ALA A 91 8.18 -2.00 -11.25
C ALA A 91 8.24 -1.27 -12.60
N TYR A 92 7.83 -0.01 -12.65
CA TYR A 92 7.85 0.80 -13.91
C TYR A 92 9.25 1.19 -14.40
N ARG A 93 10.29 0.95 -13.61
CA ARG A 93 11.69 1.22 -14.00
C ARG A 93 12.43 -0.05 -14.43
N SER A 94 11.79 -1.21 -14.29
CA SER A 94 12.25 -2.47 -14.87
C SER A 94 12.09 -2.40 -16.38
N ARG A 95 13.07 -2.93 -17.13
CA ARG A 95 13.00 -3.05 -18.60
C ARG A 95 12.04 -4.14 -19.08
N GLU A 96 11.47 -4.90 -18.16
CA GLU A 96 10.53 -6.00 -18.43
C GLU A 96 9.06 -5.52 -18.43
N PHE A 97 8.82 -4.21 -18.21
CA PHE A 97 7.52 -3.55 -18.35
C PHE A 97 7.57 -2.42 -19.39
#